data_AF-A0AAE2D2D4-F1
#
_entry.id   AF-A0AAE2D2D4-F1
#
_cell.length_a   1.000
_cell.length_b   1.000
_cell.length_c   1.000
_cell.angle_alpha   90.00
_cell.angle_beta   90.00
_cell.angle_gamma   90.00
#
_symmetry.space_group_name_H-M   'P 1'
#
loop_
_entity.id
_entity.type
_entity.pdbx_description
1 polymer ?
#
loop_
_entity_poly.entity_id
_entity_poly.type
_entity_poly.pdbx_seq_one_letter_code
_entity_poly.pdbx_strand_id
1 'polypeptide(L)'
;MNKSNGLKQLTTTQMNMNKSEPELFDLLNQLKLWAIDMYHITATKEQKKYDPIELTIKFQWDNIHVNYDKPEYYDNITMKLPKSHILFSTTFKNNTDTEQEYNFRTERCTRSIAEIEIQKGVLLSKELSLKLSLPSSLMEANAGFKHEISIGSSTRQTTEEELAWGVDSRITVPARHTASAEVKIEEEEMNCSFRLRTTMYGRLRVLFLDPLHDNLLIKYLEGDLGTIIQDRLKSMHSYINNSNINSYIWIESMLKSNQHILCIDTIGKCKFRFGIHQSVEVNQKAY
;
A
#
# COMPACT_ATOMS: atom_id res chain seq x y z
N MET A 1 31.19 -23.94 51.12
CA MET A 1 29.90 -23.32 51.53
C MET A 1 29.79 -21.99 50.81
N ASN A 2 29.34 -21.95 49.57
CA ASN A 2 27.95 -21.81 49.09
C ASN A 2 27.15 -20.62 49.65
N LYS A 3 26.93 -19.64 48.76
CA LYS A 3 25.73 -18.79 48.49
C LYS A 3 26.21 -17.38 48.09
N SER A 4 25.74 -16.71 47.04
CA SER A 4 24.71 -17.00 46.04
C SER A 4 24.84 -15.96 44.92
N ASN A 5 24.83 -16.41 43.67
CA ASN A 5 24.77 -15.60 42.46
C ASN A 5 23.42 -14.86 42.37
N GLY A 6 23.47 -13.56 42.08
CA GLY A 6 22.32 -12.78 41.61
C GLY A 6 22.65 -12.16 40.26
N LEU A 7 22.32 -12.87 39.18
CA LEU A 7 22.30 -12.33 37.82
C LEU A 7 21.31 -11.15 37.78
N LYS A 8 21.80 -9.93 37.52
CA LYS A 8 20.96 -8.89 36.93
C LYS A 8 20.93 -9.12 35.43
N GLN A 9 19.84 -9.71 34.95
CA GLN A 9 19.51 -9.73 33.53
C GLN A 9 19.37 -8.28 33.05
N LEU A 10 20.16 -7.92 32.04
CA LEU A 10 19.97 -6.74 31.22
C LEU A 10 18.66 -6.92 30.47
N THR A 11 17.60 -6.28 30.96
CA THR A 11 16.33 -6.19 30.27
C THR A 11 16.50 -5.37 29.00
N THR A 12 16.30 -6.04 27.87
CA THR A 12 16.02 -5.49 26.54
C THR A 12 15.13 -4.27 26.64
N THR A 13 15.68 -3.09 26.35
CA THR A 13 14.92 -1.87 26.11
C THR A 13 14.04 -2.12 24.88
N GLN A 14 12.79 -2.50 25.12
CA GLN A 14 11.72 -2.40 24.14
C GLN A 14 11.61 -0.92 23.75
N MET A 15 12.07 -0.59 22.53
CA MET A 15 11.64 0.62 21.86
C MET A 15 10.15 0.48 21.62
N ASN A 16 9.35 0.98 22.56
CA ASN A 16 7.95 1.28 22.35
C ASN A 16 7.87 2.34 21.25
N MET A 17 7.72 1.89 20.00
CA MET A 17 7.08 2.73 19.00
C MET A 17 5.64 2.90 19.46
N ASN A 18 5.32 4.07 20.01
CA ASN A 18 3.93 4.52 20.12
C ASN A 18 3.33 4.47 18.71
N LYS A 19 2.63 3.37 18.38
CA LYS A 19 1.75 3.35 17.22
C LYS A 19 0.59 4.28 17.55
N SER A 20 0.69 5.54 17.13
CA SER A 20 -0.47 6.40 17.06
C SER A 20 -1.48 5.74 16.12
N GLU A 21 -2.72 5.60 16.58
CA GLU A 21 -3.80 5.14 15.71
C GLU A 21 -3.87 6.02 14.45
N PRO A 22 -4.19 5.43 13.29
CA PRO A 22 -4.26 6.19 12.06
C PRO A 22 -5.40 7.21 12.14
N GLU A 23 -5.12 8.44 11.73
CA GLU A 23 -6.08 9.55 11.73
C GLU A 23 -6.86 9.51 10.40
N LEU A 24 -7.98 8.79 10.41
CA LEU A 24 -8.74 8.50 9.20
C LEU A 24 -10.13 9.15 9.22
N PHE A 25 -10.47 9.78 8.11
CA PHE A 25 -11.82 10.28 7.87
C PHE A 25 -12.66 9.21 7.17
N ASP A 26 -13.72 8.75 7.85
CA ASP A 26 -14.66 7.77 7.29
C ASP A 26 -15.67 8.46 6.36
N LEU A 27 -15.25 8.66 5.11
CA LEU A 27 -16.06 9.30 4.07
C LEU A 27 -17.38 8.56 3.86
N LEU A 28 -17.35 7.22 3.83
CA LEU A 28 -18.54 6.43 3.56
C LEU A 28 -19.59 6.60 4.67
N ASN A 29 -19.16 6.61 5.94
CA ASN A 29 -20.07 6.87 7.05
C ASN A 29 -20.66 8.29 7.00
N GLN A 30 -19.86 9.31 6.65
CA GLN A 30 -20.39 10.66 6.48
C GLN A 30 -21.45 10.74 5.37
N LEU A 31 -21.22 10.06 4.25
CA LEU A 31 -22.18 9.99 3.14
C LEU A 31 -23.46 9.23 3.53
N LYS A 32 -23.34 8.14 4.30
CA LYS A 32 -24.50 7.40 4.83
C LYS A 32 -25.37 8.28 5.73
N LEU A 33 -24.73 8.94 6.69
CA LEU A 33 -25.43 9.84 7.60
C LEU A 33 -26.13 10.97 6.82
N TRP A 34 -25.48 11.56 5.80
CA TRP A 34 -26.11 12.58 4.96
C TRP A 34 -27.32 12.04 4.20
N ALA A 35 -27.20 10.84 3.64
CA ALA A 35 -28.30 10.22 2.90
C ALA A 35 -29.51 9.97 3.82
N ILE A 36 -29.29 9.52 5.06
CA ILE A 36 -30.34 9.32 6.06
C ILE A 36 -31.02 10.65 6.43
N ASP A 37 -30.23 11.70 6.70
CA ASP A 37 -30.77 13.03 7.01
C ASP A 37 -31.65 13.55 5.85
N MET A 38 -31.15 13.44 4.62
CA MET A 38 -31.89 13.82 3.42
C MET A 38 -33.12 12.96 3.18
N TYR A 39 -33.08 11.67 3.53
CA TYR A 39 -34.24 10.79 3.48
C TYR A 39 -35.34 11.36 4.38
N HIS A 40 -35.05 11.65 5.64
CA HIS A 40 -36.04 12.17 6.58
C HIS A 40 -36.64 13.51 6.14
N ILE A 41 -35.82 14.40 5.57
CA ILE A 41 -36.25 15.72 5.10
C ILE A 41 -37.16 15.60 3.87
N THR A 42 -36.82 14.71 2.93
CA THR A 42 -37.44 14.68 1.60
C THR A 42 -38.38 13.49 1.38
N ALA A 43 -38.58 12.62 2.37
CA ALA A 43 -39.45 11.45 2.25
C ALA A 43 -40.91 11.82 2.05
N THR A 44 -41.55 11.17 1.06
CA THR A 44 -43.00 11.24 0.87
C THR A 44 -43.74 10.49 1.99
N LYS A 45 -45.07 10.67 2.07
CA LYS A 45 -45.89 9.96 3.08
C LYS A 45 -45.76 8.43 2.98
N GLU A 46 -45.58 7.89 1.78
CA GLU A 46 -45.40 6.45 1.56
C GLU A 46 -44.00 6.00 1.96
N GLN A 47 -42.97 6.78 1.64
CA GLN A 47 -41.58 6.49 2.01
C GLN A 47 -41.35 6.52 3.53
N LYS A 48 -42.08 7.37 4.26
CA LYS A 48 -42.00 7.45 5.73
C LYS A 48 -42.42 6.17 6.48
N LYS A 49 -43.01 5.19 5.78
CA LYS A 49 -43.34 3.88 6.34
C LYS A 49 -42.11 2.99 6.51
N TYR A 50 -41.02 3.30 5.82
CA TYR A 50 -39.77 2.57 5.87
C TYR A 50 -38.80 3.29 6.80
N ASP A 51 -38.09 2.53 7.63
CA ASP A 51 -36.94 3.04 8.39
C ASP A 51 -35.71 3.07 7.47
N PRO A 52 -35.14 4.26 7.15
CA PRO A 52 -33.97 4.34 6.27
C PRO A 52 -32.73 3.62 6.80
N ILE A 53 -32.65 3.31 8.10
CA ILE A 53 -31.55 2.56 8.70
C ILE A 53 -31.65 1.06 8.36
N GLU A 54 -32.86 0.54 8.19
CA GLU A 54 -33.12 -0.87 7.84
C GLU A 54 -33.00 -1.11 6.32
N LEU A 55 -33.00 -0.05 5.52
CA LEU A 55 -32.85 -0.14 4.07
C LEU A 55 -31.40 -0.38 3.65
N THR A 56 -31.23 -1.07 2.53
CA THR A 56 -29.92 -1.19 1.88
C THR A 56 -29.60 0.11 1.15
N ILE A 57 -28.56 0.81 1.62
CA ILE A 57 -28.07 2.04 1.01
C ILE A 57 -26.96 1.71 0.00
N LYS A 58 -27.22 2.00 -1.28
CA LYS A 58 -26.24 1.81 -2.36
C LYS A 58 -25.80 3.16 -2.92
N PHE A 59 -24.48 3.40 -2.90
CA PHE A 59 -23.86 4.56 -3.54
C PHE A 59 -23.48 4.22 -4.98
N GLN A 60 -23.74 5.15 -5.90
CA GLN A 60 -23.29 5.03 -7.30
C GLN A 60 -22.29 6.14 -7.59
N TRP A 61 -21.09 5.74 -8.00
CA TRP A 61 -19.94 6.63 -8.19
C TRP A 61 -19.67 7.00 -9.64
N ASP A 62 -20.47 6.53 -10.61
CA ASP A 62 -20.18 6.71 -12.05
C ASP A 62 -20.03 8.18 -12.49
N ASN A 63 -20.65 9.11 -11.76
CA ASN A 63 -20.59 10.55 -12.02
C ASN A 63 -19.61 11.30 -11.10
N ILE A 64 -18.74 10.55 -10.40
CA ILE A 64 -17.68 11.09 -9.55
C ILE A 64 -16.36 10.94 -10.31
N HIS A 65 -15.71 12.07 -10.54
CA HIS A 65 -14.37 12.12 -11.08
C HIS A 65 -13.36 12.08 -9.94
N VAL A 66 -12.36 11.22 -10.08
CA VAL A 66 -11.26 11.07 -9.12
C VAL A 66 -9.94 11.28 -9.85
N ASN A 67 -9.11 12.16 -9.33
CA ASN A 67 -7.77 12.39 -9.83
C ASN A 67 -6.75 12.18 -8.71
N TYR A 68 -5.69 11.45 -9.01
CA TYR A 68 -4.56 11.22 -8.13
C TYR A 68 -3.37 12.00 -8.67
N ASP A 69 -2.81 12.88 -7.85
CA ASP A 69 -1.58 13.58 -8.20
C ASP A 69 -0.39 12.62 -8.10
N LYS A 70 0.78 13.05 -8.60
CA LYS A 70 2.01 12.28 -8.41
C LYS A 70 2.36 12.25 -6.90
N PRO A 71 2.60 11.07 -6.29
CA PRO A 71 2.97 10.99 -4.90
C PRO A 71 4.35 11.60 -4.64
N GLU A 72 4.46 12.27 -3.51
CA GLU A 72 5.71 12.78 -2.97
C GLU A 72 6.28 11.76 -1.98
N TYR A 73 7.55 11.43 -2.13
CA TYR A 73 8.26 10.53 -1.23
C TYR A 73 9.35 11.28 -0.48
N TYR A 74 9.44 11.05 0.83
CA TYR A 74 10.38 11.70 1.72
C TYR A 74 10.84 10.74 2.83
N ASP A 75 11.84 11.15 3.62
CA ASP A 75 12.49 10.33 4.63
C ASP A 75 13.03 9.00 4.07
N ASN A 76 13.56 9.03 2.84
CA ASN A 76 14.07 7.85 2.15
C ASN A 76 15.31 7.30 2.85
N ILE A 77 15.17 6.15 3.51
CA ILE A 77 16.27 5.42 4.13
C ILE A 77 16.40 4.09 3.38
N THR A 78 17.48 3.95 2.62
CA THR A 78 17.83 2.70 1.95
C THR A 78 18.95 2.02 2.71
N MET A 79 18.78 0.73 2.98
CA MET A 79 19.75 -0.09 3.69
C MET A 79 20.03 -1.36 2.92
N LYS A 80 21.31 -1.67 2.73
CA LYS A 80 21.72 -3.00 2.27
C LYS A 80 21.39 -4.02 3.35
N LEU A 81 20.68 -5.08 2.98
CA LEU A 81 20.39 -6.15 3.91
C LEU A 81 21.64 -7.01 4.08
N PRO A 82 22.10 -7.28 5.32
CA PRO A 82 23.39 -7.92 5.58
C PRO A 82 23.47 -9.39 5.13
N LYS A 83 22.37 -9.99 4.67
CA LYS A 83 22.32 -11.37 4.20
C LYS A 83 22.27 -11.39 2.68
N SER A 84 23.44 -11.43 2.04
CA SER A 84 23.51 -12.01 0.71
C SER A 84 23.14 -13.48 0.83
N HIS A 85 22.05 -13.87 0.20
CA HIS A 85 21.61 -15.26 0.24
C HIS A 85 22.35 -16.03 -0.86
N ILE A 86 23.13 -17.05 -0.47
CA ILE A 86 23.58 -18.08 -1.42
C ILE A 86 22.34 -18.86 -1.80
N LEU A 87 21.83 -18.61 -3.00
CA LEU A 87 20.60 -19.23 -3.47
C LEU A 87 20.85 -20.60 -4.07
N PHE A 88 22.06 -20.82 -4.59
CA PHE A 88 22.46 -22.06 -5.22
C PHE A 88 23.99 -22.20 -5.18
N SER A 89 24.47 -23.42 -4.94
CA SER A 89 25.89 -23.77 -5.01
C SER A 89 26.05 -25.09 -5.75
N THR A 90 27.03 -25.17 -6.65
CA THR A 90 27.40 -26.41 -7.35
C THR A 90 28.91 -26.54 -7.43
N THR A 91 29.40 -27.76 -7.60
CA THR A 91 30.82 -28.06 -7.69
C THR A 91 31.12 -28.87 -8.95
N PHE A 92 32.03 -28.36 -9.78
CA PHE A 92 32.57 -29.01 -10.97
C PHE A 92 33.92 -29.61 -10.64
N LYS A 93 34.14 -30.87 -11.00
CA LYS A 93 35.39 -31.58 -10.72
C LYS A 93 36.01 -32.08 -12.00
N ASN A 94 37.21 -31.60 -12.32
CA ASN A 94 37.97 -32.08 -13.45
C ASN A 94 39.05 -33.08 -12.97
N ASN A 95 38.77 -34.37 -13.16
CA ASN A 95 39.71 -35.44 -12.81
C ASN A 95 40.69 -35.79 -13.94
N THR A 96 40.64 -35.07 -15.06
CA THR A 96 41.47 -35.35 -16.23
C THR A 96 42.78 -34.58 -16.21
N ASP A 97 43.66 -34.92 -17.16
CA ASP A 97 44.97 -34.28 -17.32
C ASP A 97 44.91 -33.06 -18.27
N THR A 98 43.71 -32.68 -18.72
CA THR A 98 43.47 -31.52 -19.59
C THR A 98 42.40 -30.62 -18.99
N GLU A 99 42.39 -29.35 -19.37
CA GLU A 99 41.33 -28.41 -19.01
C GLU A 99 39.96 -28.85 -19.54
N GLN A 100 38.89 -28.56 -18.79
CA GLN A 100 37.52 -28.86 -19.19
C GLN A 100 36.61 -27.65 -18.98
N GLU A 101 35.70 -27.41 -19.92
CA GLU A 101 34.68 -26.37 -19.84
C GLU A 101 33.34 -26.97 -19.43
N TYR A 102 32.71 -26.39 -18.41
CA TYR A 102 31.40 -26.79 -17.92
C TYR A 102 30.39 -25.66 -18.14
N ASN A 103 29.19 -26.02 -18.58
CA ASN A 103 28.07 -25.08 -18.68
C ASN A 103 27.35 -24.99 -17.33
N PHE A 104 27.25 -23.77 -16.80
CA PHE A 104 26.53 -23.46 -15.59
C PHE A 104 25.30 -22.61 -15.92
N ARG A 105 24.14 -23.28 -16.03
CA ARG A 105 22.85 -22.63 -16.26
C ARG A 105 21.93 -22.82 -15.05
N THR A 106 21.35 -21.74 -14.55
CA THR A 106 20.37 -21.78 -13.46
C THR A 106 19.39 -20.64 -13.59
N GLU A 107 18.14 -20.90 -13.19
CA GLU A 107 17.07 -19.92 -13.15
C GLU A 107 16.44 -19.92 -11.76
N ARG A 108 16.13 -18.73 -11.22
CA ARG A 108 15.54 -18.57 -9.90
C ARG A 108 14.60 -17.38 -9.82
N CYS A 109 13.55 -17.51 -9.03
CA CYS A 109 12.65 -16.41 -8.71
C CYS A 109 12.95 -15.86 -7.31
N THR A 110 13.07 -14.53 -7.19
CA THR A 110 13.02 -13.82 -5.91
C THR A 110 11.67 -13.15 -5.75
N ARG A 111 11.25 -12.89 -4.51
CA ARG A 111 10.00 -12.21 -4.21
C ARG A 111 10.27 -10.82 -3.65
N SER A 112 9.91 -9.81 -4.40
CA SER A 112 9.92 -8.41 -3.98
C SER A 112 8.66 -8.11 -3.18
N ILE A 113 8.79 -7.40 -2.07
CA ILE A 113 7.70 -7.14 -1.11
C ILE A 113 7.53 -5.63 -0.96
N ALA A 114 6.30 -5.15 -1.13
CA ALA A 114 5.91 -3.78 -0.86
C ALA A 114 4.87 -3.77 0.28
N GLU A 115 5.23 -3.17 1.40
CA GLU A 115 4.33 -2.91 2.52
C GLU A 115 3.97 -1.43 2.54
N ILE A 116 2.68 -1.12 2.61
CA ILE A 116 2.16 0.24 2.69
C ILE A 116 1.27 0.36 3.92
N GLU A 117 1.46 1.41 4.69
CA GLU A 117 0.67 1.74 5.88
C GLU A 117 0.19 3.20 5.80
N ILE A 118 -1.12 3.40 5.78
CA ILE A 118 -1.76 4.72 5.81
C ILE A 118 -1.80 5.20 7.27
N GLN A 119 -1.25 6.39 7.50
CA GLN A 119 -1.25 7.04 8.81
C GLN A 119 -2.31 8.14 8.90
N LYS A 120 -2.54 8.87 7.80
CA LYS A 120 -3.61 9.89 7.68
C LYS A 120 -4.26 9.80 6.31
N GLY A 121 -5.55 10.07 6.23
CA GLY A 121 -6.26 10.10 4.95
C GLY A 121 -7.72 9.71 5.08
N VAL A 122 -8.29 9.21 4.00
CA VAL A 122 -9.71 8.85 3.93
C VAL A 122 -9.89 7.35 3.75
N LEU A 123 -10.84 6.78 4.49
CA LEU A 123 -11.34 5.43 4.20
C LEU A 123 -12.28 5.50 3.00
N LEU A 124 -11.77 5.08 1.84
CA LEU A 124 -12.52 5.00 0.60
C LEU A 124 -13.26 3.66 0.48
N SER A 125 -14.35 3.64 -0.29
CA SER A 125 -15.05 2.41 -0.62
C SER A 125 -14.19 1.52 -1.52
N LYS A 126 -14.50 0.22 -1.60
CA LYS A 126 -13.80 -0.71 -2.51
C LYS A 126 -13.83 -0.27 -3.98
N GLU A 127 -14.86 0.49 -4.37
CA GLU A 127 -15.04 1.02 -5.73
C GLU A 127 -14.10 2.21 -6.04
N LEU A 128 -13.53 2.80 -4.99
CA LEU A 128 -12.60 3.93 -5.05
C LEU A 128 -11.23 3.47 -4.53
N SER A 129 -10.55 2.60 -5.26
CA SER A 129 -9.20 2.14 -4.89
C SER A 129 -8.19 3.28 -5.08
N LEU A 130 -7.37 3.57 -4.07
CA LEU A 130 -6.30 4.56 -4.17
C LEU A 130 -5.13 3.97 -4.97
N LYS A 131 -4.57 4.74 -5.92
CA LYS A 131 -3.44 4.27 -6.73
C LYS A 131 -2.17 5.02 -6.36
N LEU A 132 -1.14 4.29 -5.95
CA LEU A 132 0.15 4.84 -5.56
C LEU A 132 1.22 4.42 -6.57
N SER A 133 1.78 5.38 -7.31
CA SER A 133 2.91 5.13 -8.21
C SER A 133 4.22 5.05 -7.43
N LEU A 134 5.10 4.13 -7.75
CA LEU A 134 6.33 3.88 -6.98
C LEU A 134 7.38 5.01 -7.05
N PRO A 135 8.29 5.10 -6.05
CA PRO A 135 9.46 5.97 -6.10
C PRO A 135 10.34 5.68 -7.32
N SER A 136 10.92 6.71 -7.94
CA SER A 136 11.77 6.56 -9.13
C SER A 136 13.00 5.68 -8.89
N SER A 137 13.56 5.72 -7.68
CA SER A 137 14.70 4.87 -7.30
C SER A 137 14.41 3.37 -7.42
N LEU A 138 13.17 2.93 -7.11
CA LEU A 138 12.78 1.52 -7.29
C LEU A 138 12.60 1.15 -8.77
N MET A 139 12.13 2.12 -9.57
CA MET A 139 11.95 1.91 -11.00
C MET A 139 13.30 1.77 -11.71
N GLU A 140 14.26 2.62 -11.37
CA GLU A 140 15.63 2.55 -11.90
C GLU A 140 16.34 1.24 -11.49
N ALA A 141 16.04 0.73 -10.30
CA ALA A 141 16.59 -0.54 -9.80
C ALA A 141 16.00 -1.79 -10.49
N ASN A 142 15.00 -1.66 -11.37
CA ASN A 142 14.28 -2.79 -11.97
C ASN A 142 13.85 -3.85 -10.94
N ALA A 143 13.37 -3.39 -9.78
CA ALA A 143 13.07 -4.20 -8.60
C ALA A 143 11.92 -5.23 -8.77
N GLY A 144 11.40 -5.41 -9.99
CA GLY A 144 10.33 -6.35 -10.32
C GLY A 144 8.92 -5.90 -9.92
N PHE A 145 8.76 -4.69 -9.39
CA PHE A 145 7.44 -4.19 -9.02
C PHE A 145 6.65 -3.65 -10.21
N LYS A 146 5.32 -3.81 -10.17
CA LYS A 146 4.40 -3.03 -11.02
C LYS A 146 4.53 -1.53 -10.69
N HIS A 147 4.33 -0.67 -11.70
CA HIS A 147 4.53 0.77 -11.54
C HIS A 147 3.56 1.43 -10.54
N GLU A 148 2.39 0.82 -10.34
CA GLU A 148 1.34 1.31 -9.45
C GLU A 148 0.87 0.21 -8.51
N ILE A 149 0.62 0.57 -7.25
CA ILE A 149 -0.02 -0.29 -6.25
C ILE A 149 -1.40 0.29 -5.93
N SER A 150 -2.44 -0.53 -6.08
CA SER A 150 -3.79 -0.17 -5.66
C SER A 150 -3.99 -0.50 -4.19
N ILE A 151 -4.23 0.52 -3.37
CA ILE A 151 -4.53 0.42 -1.95
C ILE A 151 -6.05 0.33 -1.78
N GLY A 152 -6.50 -0.76 -1.16
CA GLY A 152 -7.91 -0.97 -0.86
C GLY A 152 -8.40 -0.17 0.36
N SER A 153 -9.47 -0.66 0.99
CA SER A 153 -10.07 -0.06 2.20
C SER A 153 -9.30 -0.38 3.49
N SER A 154 -8.10 -0.99 3.40
CA SER A 154 -7.28 -1.36 4.55
C SER A 154 -6.22 -0.30 4.84
N THR A 155 -5.99 -0.03 6.11
CA THR A 155 -4.92 0.88 6.57
C THR A 155 -3.53 0.34 6.33
N ARG A 156 -3.38 -0.99 6.19
CA ARG A 156 -2.12 -1.64 5.85
C ARG A 156 -2.34 -2.67 4.76
N GLN A 157 -1.46 -2.66 3.77
CA GLN A 157 -1.47 -3.62 2.67
C GLN A 157 -0.06 -4.10 2.38
N THR A 158 0.07 -5.39 2.10
CA THR A 158 1.30 -6.02 1.63
C THR A 158 1.04 -6.60 0.24
N THR A 159 1.88 -6.23 -0.72
CA THR A 159 1.86 -6.76 -2.08
C THR A 159 3.20 -7.42 -2.35
N GLU A 160 3.18 -8.53 -3.08
CA GLU A 160 4.36 -9.30 -3.43
C GLU A 160 4.40 -9.52 -4.93
N GLU A 161 5.57 -9.37 -5.53
CA GLU A 161 5.81 -9.60 -6.96
C GLU A 161 7.03 -10.50 -7.10
N GLU A 162 6.98 -11.43 -8.05
CA GLU A 162 8.10 -12.34 -8.33
C GLU A 162 8.95 -11.83 -9.48
N LEU A 163 10.28 -11.91 -9.30
CA LEU A 163 11.27 -11.55 -10.31
C LEU A 163 12.14 -12.77 -10.62
N ALA A 164 12.19 -13.16 -11.89
CA ALA A 164 13.01 -14.26 -12.37
C ALA A 164 14.42 -13.79 -12.76
N TRP A 165 15.42 -14.54 -12.33
CA TRP A 165 16.84 -14.33 -12.55
C TRP A 165 17.42 -15.54 -13.26
N GLY A 166 18.10 -15.33 -14.39
CA GLY A 166 18.76 -16.38 -15.15
C GLY A 166 20.26 -16.15 -15.21
N VAL A 167 21.04 -17.19 -14.93
CA VAL A 167 22.49 -17.23 -15.17
C VAL A 167 22.76 -18.27 -16.25
N ASP A 168 23.58 -17.90 -17.22
CA ASP A 168 24.16 -18.80 -18.21
C ASP A 168 25.64 -18.47 -18.39
N SER A 169 26.48 -19.22 -17.67
CA SER A 169 27.92 -18.98 -17.60
C SER A 169 28.70 -20.24 -17.97
N ARG A 170 29.89 -20.04 -18.53
CA ARG A 170 30.85 -21.13 -18.78
C ARG A 170 31.95 -21.09 -17.74
N ILE A 171 32.22 -22.25 -17.14
CA ILE A 171 33.21 -22.42 -16.07
C ILE A 171 34.29 -23.36 -16.55
N THR A 172 35.47 -22.80 -16.73
CA THR A 172 36.66 -23.55 -17.13
C THR A 172 37.38 -24.06 -15.89
N VAL A 173 37.56 -25.38 -15.80
CA VAL A 173 38.19 -26.06 -14.65
C VAL A 173 39.51 -26.68 -15.12
N PRO A 174 40.66 -26.26 -14.56
CA PRO A 174 41.96 -26.82 -14.92
C PRO A 174 42.07 -28.32 -14.60
N ALA A 175 43.07 -28.98 -15.20
CA ALA A 175 43.38 -30.38 -14.93
C ALA A 175 43.61 -30.61 -13.43
N ARG A 176 43.03 -31.68 -12.86
CA ARG A 176 43.14 -32.02 -11.43
C ARG A 176 42.67 -30.90 -10.48
N HIS A 177 41.67 -30.13 -10.88
CA HIS A 177 41.07 -29.07 -10.06
C HIS A 177 39.58 -29.30 -9.81
N THR A 178 39.08 -28.61 -8.79
CA THR A 178 37.66 -28.50 -8.47
C THR A 178 37.28 -27.03 -8.46
N ALA A 179 36.13 -26.68 -9.04
CA ALA A 179 35.56 -25.34 -9.03
C ALA A 179 34.18 -25.35 -8.36
N SER A 180 33.99 -24.54 -7.33
CA SER A 180 32.69 -24.34 -6.68
C SER A 180 32.09 -23.02 -7.15
N ALA A 181 30.89 -23.06 -7.73
CA ALA A 181 30.17 -21.89 -8.21
C ALA A 181 28.96 -21.62 -7.31
N GLU A 182 28.87 -20.39 -6.81
CA GLU A 182 27.79 -19.93 -5.95
C GLU A 182 27.05 -18.75 -6.57
N VAL A 183 25.72 -18.81 -6.59
CA VAL A 183 24.89 -17.68 -6.98
C VAL A 183 24.45 -16.93 -5.74
N LYS A 184 24.84 -15.66 -5.68
CA LYS A 184 24.55 -14.74 -4.59
C LYS A 184 23.60 -13.65 -5.09
N ILE A 185 22.57 -13.36 -4.32
CA ILE A 185 21.71 -12.20 -4.55
C ILE A 185 21.87 -11.23 -3.38
N GLU A 186 22.13 -9.97 -3.72
CA GLU A 186 22.05 -8.85 -2.80
C GLU A 186 20.62 -8.31 -2.77
N GLU A 187 20.11 -8.07 -1.58
CA GLU A 187 18.80 -7.45 -1.37
C GLU A 187 18.97 -6.12 -0.65
N GLU A 188 18.09 -5.18 -0.98
CA GLU A 188 17.96 -3.91 -0.29
C GLU A 188 16.58 -3.76 0.33
N GLU A 189 16.55 -2.98 1.41
CA GLU A 189 15.34 -2.50 2.02
C GLU A 189 15.29 -0.98 1.93
N MET A 190 14.22 -0.45 1.38
CA MET A 190 13.94 0.97 1.35
C MET A 190 12.71 1.28 2.20
N ASN A 191 12.89 2.14 3.19
CA ASN A 191 11.81 2.70 3.99
C ASN A 191 11.64 4.17 3.60
N CYS A 192 10.40 4.58 3.36
CA CYS A 192 10.08 5.98 3.08
C CYS A 192 8.69 6.34 3.60
N SER A 193 8.45 7.64 3.72
CA SER A 193 7.12 8.21 3.92
C SER A 193 6.59 8.69 2.56
N PHE A 194 5.27 8.70 2.40
CA PHE A 194 4.63 9.23 1.20
C PHE A 194 3.50 10.20 1.53
N ARG A 195 3.27 11.14 0.62
CA ARG A 195 2.08 12.00 0.57
C ARG A 195 1.46 11.90 -0.81
N LEU A 196 0.17 11.57 -0.88
CA LEU A 196 -0.60 11.50 -2.10
C LEU A 196 -1.81 12.42 -2.00
N ARG A 197 -1.87 13.43 -2.87
CA ARG A 197 -3.04 14.28 -3.01
C ARG A 197 -4.06 13.62 -3.95
N THR A 198 -5.29 13.47 -3.47
CA THR A 198 -6.43 12.98 -4.22
C THR A 198 -7.48 14.08 -4.31
N THR A 199 -8.03 14.30 -5.50
CA THR A 199 -9.13 15.25 -5.71
C THR A 199 -10.35 14.53 -6.27
N MET A 200 -11.52 14.83 -5.72
CA MET A 200 -12.79 14.22 -6.09
C MET A 200 -13.86 15.28 -6.32
N TYR A 201 -14.63 15.18 -7.39
CA TYR A 201 -15.75 16.07 -7.65
C TYR A 201 -16.81 15.39 -8.51
N GLY A 202 -18.03 15.92 -8.51
CA GLY A 202 -19.14 15.37 -9.27
C GLY A 202 -20.37 15.11 -8.40
N ARG A 203 -21.37 14.44 -8.98
CA ARG A 203 -22.64 14.16 -8.30
C ARG A 203 -22.73 12.72 -7.84
N LEU A 204 -22.92 12.56 -6.53
CA LEU A 204 -23.15 11.27 -5.90
C LEU A 204 -24.63 10.92 -6.00
N ARG A 205 -24.93 9.69 -6.43
CA ARG A 205 -26.29 9.16 -6.45
C ARG A 205 -26.42 8.07 -5.39
N VAL A 206 -27.54 8.07 -4.68
CA VAL A 206 -27.81 7.15 -3.57
C VAL A 206 -29.17 6.50 -3.75
N LEU A 207 -29.20 5.18 -3.63
CA LEU A 207 -30.40 4.36 -3.72
C LEU A 207 -30.70 3.76 -2.35
N PHE A 208 -31.95 3.88 -1.92
CA PHE A 208 -32.50 3.17 -0.77
C PHE A 208 -33.32 2.00 -1.29
N LEU A 209 -32.88 0.78 -0.99
CA LEU A 209 -33.49 -0.45 -1.46
C LEU A 209 -34.06 -1.23 -0.28
N ASP A 210 -35.24 -1.81 -0.44
CA ASP A 210 -35.85 -2.67 0.57
C ASP A 210 -35.38 -4.12 0.38
N PRO A 211 -34.52 -4.65 1.26
CA PRO A 211 -33.99 -6.00 1.11
C PRO A 211 -35.04 -7.09 1.32
N LEU A 212 -36.18 -6.80 1.97
CA LEU A 212 -37.24 -7.77 2.22
C LEU A 212 -38.15 -7.97 1.00
N HIS A 213 -38.20 -6.99 0.10
CA HIS A 213 -39.04 -6.99 -1.09
C HIS A 213 -38.19 -6.94 -2.37
N ASP A 214 -37.27 -7.91 -2.52
CA ASP A 214 -36.42 -8.08 -3.72
C ASP A 214 -35.64 -6.81 -4.11
N ASN A 215 -35.08 -6.11 -3.12
CA ASN A 215 -34.35 -4.86 -3.31
C ASN A 215 -35.17 -3.78 -4.04
N LEU A 216 -36.48 -3.72 -3.78
CA LEU A 216 -37.37 -2.69 -4.32
C LEU A 216 -36.80 -1.29 -4.03
N LEU A 217 -36.72 -0.45 -5.07
CA LEU A 217 -36.26 0.93 -4.92
C LEU A 217 -37.31 1.76 -4.16
N ILE A 218 -36.96 2.17 -2.95
CA ILE A 218 -37.79 3.01 -2.09
C ILE A 218 -37.56 4.49 -2.39
N LYS A 219 -36.28 4.89 -2.54
CA LYS A 219 -35.92 6.30 -2.77
C LYS A 219 -34.61 6.46 -3.53
N TYR A 220 -34.58 7.49 -4.38
CA TYR A 220 -33.41 8.00 -5.06
C TYR A 220 -33.03 9.37 -4.48
N LEU A 221 -31.74 9.58 -4.20
CA LEU A 221 -31.16 10.86 -3.84
C LEU A 221 -29.97 11.18 -4.74
N GLU A 222 -29.72 12.45 -4.95
CA GLU A 222 -28.56 12.94 -5.68
C GLU A 222 -28.05 14.25 -5.06
N GLY A 223 -26.73 14.41 -4.98
CA GLY A 223 -26.12 15.64 -4.49
C GLY A 223 -24.68 15.81 -4.96
N ASP A 224 -24.20 17.06 -4.94
CA ASP A 224 -22.81 17.38 -5.24
C ASP A 224 -21.90 16.91 -4.10
N LEU A 225 -20.90 16.08 -4.41
CA LEU A 225 -20.04 15.44 -3.41
C LEU A 225 -19.33 16.47 -2.53
N GLY A 226 -18.75 17.51 -3.14
CA GLY A 226 -18.02 18.54 -2.41
C GLY A 226 -18.92 19.30 -1.45
N THR A 227 -20.14 19.65 -1.87
CA THR A 227 -21.15 20.31 -1.02
C THR A 227 -21.55 19.43 0.16
N ILE A 228 -21.87 18.16 -0.10
CA ILE A 228 -22.24 17.20 0.93
C ILE A 228 -21.16 17.15 2.01
N ILE A 229 -19.90 16.93 1.61
CA ILE A 229 -18.79 16.82 2.56
C ILE A 229 -18.50 18.15 3.25
N GLN A 230 -18.63 19.28 2.57
CA GLN A 230 -18.46 20.59 3.19
C GLN A 230 -19.41 20.79 4.37
N ASP A 231 -20.69 20.45 4.20
CA ASP A 231 -21.69 20.60 5.25
C ASP A 231 -21.44 19.63 6.42
N ARG A 232 -20.97 18.41 6.11
CA ARG A 232 -20.56 17.44 7.13
C ARG A 232 -19.34 17.88 7.92
N LEU A 233 -18.34 18.45 7.27
CA LEU A 233 -17.18 19.02 7.93
C LEU A 233 -17.58 20.19 8.84
N LYS A 234 -18.40 21.14 8.37
CA LYS A 234 -18.91 22.26 9.19
C LYS A 234 -19.67 21.78 10.42
N SER A 235 -20.55 20.79 10.25
CA SER A 235 -21.28 20.18 11.36
C SER A 235 -20.31 19.63 12.41
N MET A 236 -19.27 18.89 12.01
CA MET A 236 -18.28 18.37 12.96
C MET A 236 -17.47 19.46 13.68
N HIS A 237 -17.10 20.55 12.99
CA HIS A 237 -16.37 21.66 13.61
C HIS A 237 -17.22 22.41 14.64
N SER A 238 -18.54 22.49 14.44
CA SER A 238 -19.45 23.14 15.40
C SER A 238 -19.61 22.37 16.72
N TYR A 239 -19.32 21.08 16.75
CA TYR A 239 -19.37 20.25 17.97
C TYR A 239 -18.07 20.24 18.76
N ILE A 240 -16.93 20.62 18.17
CA ILE A 240 -15.59 20.49 18.79
C ILE A 240 -14.87 21.84 18.73
N ASN A 241 -14.99 22.63 19.81
CA ASN A 241 -14.43 23.97 19.94
C ASN A 241 -12.89 24.07 20.00
N ASN A 242 -12.14 23.02 19.65
CA ASN A 242 -10.67 23.07 19.67
C ASN A 242 -10.09 21.81 19.01
N SER A 243 -9.72 21.88 17.73
CA SER A 243 -8.54 21.24 17.11
C SER A 243 -8.63 21.27 15.58
N ASN A 244 -7.47 21.33 14.92
CA ASN A 244 -7.23 21.10 13.49
C ASN A 244 -7.58 19.65 13.06
N ILE A 245 -8.70 19.10 13.52
CA ILE A 245 -9.23 17.82 13.06
C ILE A 245 -9.53 18.02 11.58
N ASN A 246 -8.82 17.30 10.72
CA ASN A 246 -8.92 17.32 9.25
C ASN A 246 -7.99 18.29 8.50
N SER A 247 -6.78 18.53 9.00
CA SER A 247 -5.74 19.21 8.20
C SER A 247 -5.42 18.55 6.85
N TYR A 248 -5.86 17.30 6.64
CA TYR A 248 -5.64 16.51 5.44
C TYR A 248 -6.90 16.34 4.54
N ILE A 249 -8.04 16.94 4.88
CA ILE A 249 -9.25 16.91 4.04
C ILE A 249 -9.92 18.29 4.03
N TRP A 250 -10.10 18.87 2.84
CA TRP A 250 -10.69 20.19 2.68
C TRP A 250 -11.47 20.29 1.37
N ILE A 251 -12.23 21.38 1.23
CA ILE A 251 -13.03 21.66 0.04
C ILE A 251 -12.46 22.88 -0.68
N GLU A 252 -12.19 22.74 -1.97
CA GLU A 252 -11.85 23.83 -2.87
C GLU A 252 -13.04 24.15 -3.78
N SER A 253 -13.14 25.39 -4.27
CA SER A 253 -14.14 25.75 -5.29
C SER A 253 -13.49 25.69 -6.66
N MET A 254 -14.15 25.07 -7.63
CA MET A 254 -13.63 25.07 -9.01
C MET A 254 -13.66 26.49 -9.59
N LEU A 255 -12.54 26.88 -10.21
CA LEU A 255 -12.50 28.10 -11.00
C LEU A 255 -13.47 27.97 -12.17
N LYS A 256 -14.42 28.90 -12.29
CA LYS A 256 -15.42 29.01 -13.37
C LYS A 256 -16.57 27.99 -13.32
N SER A 257 -16.78 27.27 -12.22
CA SER A 257 -18.00 26.48 -12.00
C SER A 257 -18.49 26.63 -10.56
N ASN A 258 -19.77 26.33 -10.31
CA ASN A 258 -20.32 26.26 -8.95
C ASN A 258 -20.07 24.88 -8.29
N GLN A 259 -19.08 24.12 -8.77
CA GLN A 259 -18.76 22.81 -8.21
C GLN A 259 -17.70 22.91 -7.13
N HIS A 260 -17.83 22.03 -6.15
CA HIS A 260 -16.89 21.90 -5.05
C HIS A 260 -16.02 20.65 -5.25
N ILE A 261 -14.71 20.82 -5.07
CA ILE A 261 -13.73 19.74 -5.16
C ILE A 261 -13.37 19.32 -3.74
N LEU A 262 -13.58 18.05 -3.44
CA LEU A 262 -13.04 17.41 -2.27
C LEU A 262 -11.56 17.12 -2.48
N CYS A 263 -10.71 17.72 -1.65
CA CYS A 263 -9.26 17.51 -1.65
C CYS A 263 -8.86 16.69 -0.43
N ILE A 264 -8.02 15.68 -0.63
CA ILE A 264 -7.58 14.75 0.40
C ILE A 264 -6.07 14.55 0.27
N ASP A 265 -5.35 14.73 1.36
CA ASP A 265 -3.96 14.30 1.50
C ASP A 265 -3.91 12.96 2.24
N THR A 266 -3.48 11.92 1.53
CA THR A 266 -3.19 10.63 2.14
C THR A 266 -1.71 10.58 2.49
N ILE A 267 -1.39 10.38 3.77
CA ILE A 267 -0.03 10.32 4.28
C ILE A 267 0.19 8.94 4.88
N GLY A 268 1.32 8.34 4.56
CA GLY A 268 1.65 7.02 5.08
C GLY A 268 3.13 6.70 4.98
N LYS A 269 3.43 5.44 5.28
CA LYS A 269 4.76 4.86 5.19
C LYS A 269 4.76 3.70 4.21
N CYS A 270 5.88 3.56 3.51
CA CYS A 270 6.16 2.43 2.65
C CYS A 270 7.45 1.76 3.09
N LYS A 271 7.47 0.43 2.97
CA LYS A 271 8.64 -0.41 3.12
C LYS A 271 8.72 -1.33 1.92
N PHE A 272 9.83 -1.24 1.19
CA PHE A 272 10.10 -2.04 0.01
C PHE A 272 11.30 -2.93 0.27
N ARG A 273 11.19 -4.21 -0.09
CA ARG A 273 12.30 -5.15 -0.07
C ARG A 273 12.41 -5.81 -1.45
N PHE A 274 13.60 -5.77 -2.04
CA PHE A 274 13.82 -6.23 -3.41
C PHE A 274 15.27 -6.67 -3.64
N GLY A 275 15.48 -7.57 -4.60
CA GLY A 275 16.80 -7.95 -5.07
C GLY A 275 17.38 -6.89 -5.99
N ILE A 276 18.65 -6.53 -5.79
CA ILE A 276 19.34 -5.49 -6.57
C ILE A 276 20.37 -6.05 -7.55
N HIS A 277 21.04 -7.13 -7.18
CA HIS A 277 22.19 -7.61 -7.91
C HIS A 277 22.36 -9.12 -7.73
N GLN A 278 22.63 -9.79 -8.84
CA GLN A 278 23.01 -11.20 -8.88
C GLN A 278 24.48 -11.31 -9.27
N SER A 279 25.25 -12.05 -8.49
CA SER A 279 26.65 -12.37 -8.79
C SER A 279 26.90 -13.88 -8.72
N VAL A 280 27.86 -14.34 -9.52
CA VAL A 280 28.35 -15.73 -9.50
C VAL A 280 29.77 -15.70 -8.98
N GLU A 281 30.00 -16.31 -7.83
CA GLU A 281 31.34 -16.47 -7.27
C GLU A 281 31.86 -17.86 -7.61
N VAL A 282 33.03 -17.94 -8.25
CA VAL A 282 33.68 -19.20 -8.60
C VAL A 282 34.97 -19.34 -7.81
N ASN A 283 35.03 -20.35 -6.95
CA ASN A 283 36.17 -20.66 -6.12
C ASN A 283 36.84 -21.95 -6.62
N GLN A 284 38.11 -21.87 -7.02
CA GLN A 284 38.85 -23.03 -7.54
C GLN A 284 39.90 -23.52 -6.54
N LYS A 285 40.05 -24.84 -6.43
CA LYS A 285 41.06 -25.48 -5.60
C LYS A 285 41.70 -26.65 -6.35
N ALA A 286 43.02 -26.72 -6.31
CA ALA A 286 43.78 -27.91 -6.69
C ALA A 286 43.50 -29.02 -5.67
N TYR A 287 43.51 -30.27 -6.12
CA TYR A 287 43.43 -31.43 -5.24
C TYR A 287 44.60 -32.39 -5.47
#